data_AF-A0A517VXE9-F1
#
_entry.id   AF-A0A517VXE9-F1
#
_cell.length_a   1.000
_cell.length_b   1.000
_cell.length_c   1.000
_cell.angle_alpha   90.00
_cell.angle_beta   90.00
_cell.angle_gamma   90.00
#
_symmetry.space_group_name_H-M   'P 1'
#
loop_
_entity.id
_entity.type
_entity.pdbx_description
1 polymer ?
#
loop_
_entity_poly.entity_id
_entity_poly.type
_entity_poly.pdbx_seq_one_letter_code
_entity_poly.pdbx_strand_id
1 'polypeptide(L)'
;MPDKLPEMDPSKPFGFLLTHAKLDIEASLDTYPNLDVSDKNTIEEYRFSDDSILRVISEEEIGQMVAHYSVAETNLTHSNLHMRVGALCVIQDKWSDQGSVLDFYEHAAFEDPMPQVRGTAFRLLSKTKEIHKSKFINVIEDMLKRRFSISEVMIPKMLAKLWMESLFDICNDLKYKRYKENFKNRKLEFLADEYLDEMTQSRQASLDQLHGNDPNLRRAAIMLLSEYWNPTEEFFEDCHTIALTDIDSEVRCIAVGCLNNHFKKTKNKRVLQTLAQIVSDVSQPNNLRDISYQKMFQVNDMPVLEWPVTRHAMGNYHFPDDIDWSFVNNFL
;
A
#
# COMPACT_ATOMS: atom_id res chain seq x y z
N MET A 1 9.60 18.66 25.46
CA MET A 1 8.29 19.28 25.76
C MET A 1 7.35 18.83 24.65
N PRO A 2 6.18 18.24 24.93
CA PRO A 2 5.27 17.91 23.85
C PRO A 2 4.78 19.22 23.23
N ASP A 3 4.89 19.34 21.91
CA ASP A 3 4.35 20.47 21.18
C ASP A 3 2.87 20.62 21.50
N LYS A 4 2.46 21.81 21.95
CA LYS A 4 1.05 22.13 22.10
C LYS A 4 0.41 21.97 20.73
N LEU A 5 -0.51 21.02 20.62
CA LEU A 5 -1.33 20.84 19.43
C LEU A 5 -2.01 22.19 19.09
N PRO A 6 -2.08 22.56 17.80
CA PRO A 6 -2.70 23.82 17.38
C PRO A 6 -4.16 23.90 17.85
N GLU A 7 -4.61 25.10 18.23
CA GLU A 7 -6.02 25.36 18.57
C GLU A 7 -6.91 24.96 17.38
N MET A 8 -7.85 24.05 17.63
CA MET A 8 -8.67 23.43 16.59
C MET A 8 -9.84 24.32 16.19
N ASP A 9 -10.12 24.41 14.88
CA ASP A 9 -11.36 24.96 14.33
C ASP A 9 -12.51 23.94 14.54
N PRO A 10 -13.48 24.23 15.43
CA PRO A 10 -14.58 23.32 15.73
C PRO A 10 -15.56 23.12 14.57
N SER A 11 -15.42 23.86 13.45
CA SER A 11 -16.23 23.69 12.25
C SER A 11 -15.75 22.58 11.31
N LYS A 12 -14.56 22.00 11.53
CA LYS A 12 -13.99 20.92 10.68
C LYS A 12 -13.49 19.69 11.45
N PRO A 13 -14.20 19.19 12.48
CA PRO A 13 -13.68 18.16 13.37
C PRO A 13 -13.44 16.82 12.65
N PHE A 14 -14.28 16.47 11.67
CA PHE A 14 -14.20 15.20 10.96
C PHE A 14 -12.96 15.08 10.07
N GLY A 15 -12.73 16.06 9.19
CA GLY A 15 -11.58 16.05 8.28
C GLY A 15 -10.24 16.09 9.03
N PHE A 16 -10.20 16.83 10.15
CA PHE A 16 -9.02 16.92 10.99
C PHE A 16 -8.68 15.59 11.67
N LEU A 17 -9.66 14.94 12.31
CA LEU A 17 -9.46 13.63 12.96
C LEU A 17 -9.03 12.56 11.97
N LEU A 18 -9.64 12.54 10.77
CA LEU A 18 -9.26 11.59 9.73
C LEU A 18 -7.84 11.84 9.23
N THR A 19 -7.45 13.11 9.08
CA THR A 19 -6.08 13.49 8.70
C THR A 19 -5.08 13.07 9.78
N HIS A 20 -5.37 13.30 11.06
CA HIS A 20 -4.48 12.90 12.15
C HIS A 20 -4.36 11.38 12.28
N ALA A 21 -5.48 10.66 12.21
CA ALA A 21 -5.45 9.20 12.25
C ALA A 21 -4.69 8.64 11.04
N LYS A 22 -4.86 9.22 9.85
CA LYS A 22 -4.07 8.87 8.67
C LYS A 22 -2.57 9.07 8.92
N LEU A 23 -2.15 10.23 9.41
CA LEU A 23 -0.74 10.53 9.71
C LEU A 23 -0.17 9.60 10.79
N ASP A 24 -0.93 9.30 11.83
CA ASP A 24 -0.52 8.38 12.89
C ASP A 24 -0.38 6.94 12.35
N ILE A 25 -1.32 6.48 11.49
CA ILE A 25 -1.24 5.18 10.83
C ILE A 25 -0.05 5.14 9.85
N GLU A 26 0.17 6.18 9.07
CA GLU A 26 1.34 6.30 8.18
C GLU A 26 2.64 6.24 8.99
N ALA A 27 2.76 7.01 10.09
CA ALA A 27 3.92 6.95 10.98
C ALA A 27 4.13 5.56 11.61
N SER A 28 3.04 4.88 11.98
CA SER A 28 3.08 3.48 12.44
C SER A 28 3.63 2.57 11.34
N LEU A 29 3.19 2.72 10.08
CA LEU A 29 3.62 1.86 8.98
C LEU A 29 5.04 2.15 8.48
N ASP A 30 5.47 3.42 8.46
CA ASP A 30 6.84 3.82 8.08
C ASP A 30 7.86 3.25 9.05
N THR A 31 7.53 3.27 10.34
CA THR A 31 8.40 2.68 11.36
C THR A 31 8.27 1.16 11.35
N TYR A 32 7.06 0.65 11.09
CA TYR A 32 6.68 -0.73 11.37
C TYR A 32 5.93 -1.38 10.23
N PRO A 33 6.69 -1.86 9.24
CA PRO A 33 6.10 -2.40 8.07
C PRO A 33 5.18 -3.61 8.38
N ASN A 34 5.69 -4.80 8.71
CA ASN A 34 4.94 -6.03 8.41
C ASN A 34 4.03 -6.56 9.53
N LEU A 35 3.23 -5.69 10.15
CA LEU A 35 2.37 -6.04 11.30
C LEU A 35 1.08 -6.78 10.88
N ASP A 36 1.23 -7.81 10.06
CA ASP A 36 0.21 -8.83 9.91
C ASP A 36 0.48 -9.92 10.96
N VAL A 37 -0.26 -9.83 12.05
CA VAL A 37 -0.19 -10.71 13.21
C VAL A 37 -1.16 -11.89 13.11
N SER A 38 -2.00 -11.95 12.06
CA SER A 38 -2.89 -13.08 11.85
C SER A 38 -2.06 -14.32 11.52
N ASP A 39 -2.04 -15.29 12.44
CA ASP A 39 -1.37 -16.61 12.39
C ASP A 39 -0.02 -16.77 13.10
N LYS A 40 0.35 -15.93 14.09
CA LYS A 40 1.59 -16.14 14.85
C LYS A 40 1.33 -16.89 16.16
N ASN A 41 1.44 -18.21 16.15
CA ASN A 41 1.27 -19.05 17.35
C ASN A 41 2.51 -19.19 18.25
N THR A 42 3.72 -18.88 17.78
CA THR A 42 4.99 -19.14 18.48
C THR A 42 5.90 -17.91 18.56
N ILE A 43 6.83 -17.88 19.54
CA ILE A 43 7.87 -16.83 19.66
C ILE A 43 8.73 -16.77 18.39
N GLU A 44 8.98 -17.91 17.72
CA GLU A 44 9.72 -17.95 16.45
C GLU A 44 8.96 -17.28 15.30
N GLU A 45 7.63 -17.37 15.25
CA GLU A 45 6.83 -16.66 14.25
C GLU A 45 6.82 -15.14 14.48
N TYR A 46 6.97 -14.68 15.74
CA TYR A 46 7.22 -13.26 16.03
C TYR A 46 8.61 -12.82 15.51
N ARG A 47 9.63 -13.70 15.55
CA ARG A 47 10.99 -13.45 15.06
C ARG A 47 11.10 -13.39 13.52
N PHE A 48 10.42 -14.29 12.82
CA PHE A 48 10.42 -14.33 11.35
C PHE A 48 9.37 -13.44 10.72
N SER A 49 8.42 -12.96 11.51
CA SER A 49 7.60 -11.89 11.05
C SER A 49 8.47 -10.68 10.74
N ASP A 50 8.17 -10.10 9.61
CA ASP A 50 8.97 -9.07 8.97
C ASP A 50 8.75 -7.70 9.72
N ASP A 51 8.32 -7.80 10.98
CA ASP A 51 7.99 -6.76 11.95
C ASP A 51 9.24 -6.26 12.65
N SER A 52 9.79 -5.18 12.10
CA SER A 52 10.93 -4.46 12.66
C SER A 52 10.78 -4.11 14.15
N ILE A 53 9.56 -3.98 14.68
CA ILE A 53 9.27 -3.67 16.10
C ILE A 53 9.79 -4.74 17.04
N LEU A 54 9.45 -5.99 16.74
CA LEU A 54 9.68 -7.11 17.65
C LEU A 54 11.16 -7.48 17.70
N ARG A 55 11.94 -7.04 16.70
CA ARG A 55 13.39 -7.22 16.68
C ARG A 55 14.13 -6.33 17.68
N VAL A 56 13.53 -5.23 18.13
CA VAL A 56 14.13 -4.31 19.11
C VAL A 56 13.80 -4.74 20.56
N ILE A 57 12.73 -5.52 20.74
CA ILE A 57 12.35 -6.09 22.02
C ILE A 57 13.08 -7.43 22.18
N SER A 58 13.61 -7.73 23.37
CA SER A 58 14.28 -9.01 23.57
C SER A 58 13.31 -10.19 23.48
N GLU A 59 13.83 -11.36 23.07
CA GLU A 59 13.04 -12.60 23.02
C GLU A 59 12.44 -12.95 24.39
N GLU A 60 13.18 -12.66 25.47
CA GLU A 60 12.71 -12.88 26.84
C GLU A 60 11.50 -11.99 27.16
N GLU A 61 11.55 -10.70 26.82
CA GLU A 61 10.46 -9.76 27.06
C GLU A 61 9.20 -10.13 26.27
N ILE A 62 9.33 -10.46 24.98
CA ILE A 62 8.19 -10.94 24.17
C ILE A 62 7.65 -12.25 24.75
N GLY A 63 8.54 -13.17 25.11
CA GLY A 63 8.17 -14.45 25.71
C GLY A 63 7.36 -14.29 26.99
N GLN A 64 7.73 -13.33 27.85
CA GLN A 64 6.99 -13.02 29.07
C GLN A 64 5.61 -12.43 28.77
N MET A 65 5.47 -11.52 27.79
CA MET A 65 4.17 -10.96 27.39
C MET A 65 3.25 -12.04 26.78
N VAL A 66 3.81 -12.95 25.98
CA VAL A 66 3.07 -14.08 25.39
C VAL A 66 2.63 -15.08 26.46
N ALA A 67 3.48 -15.34 27.46
CA ALA A 67 3.18 -16.28 28.53
C ALA A 67 2.15 -15.72 29.54
N HIS A 68 2.15 -14.39 29.76
CA HIS A 68 1.38 -13.77 30.83
C HIS A 68 0.69 -12.48 30.37
N TYR A 69 -0.64 -12.53 30.32
CA TYR A 69 -1.47 -11.36 29.98
C TYR A 69 -1.15 -10.11 30.81
N SER A 70 -0.96 -10.26 32.12
CA SER A 70 -0.64 -9.14 33.03
C SER A 70 0.68 -8.44 32.68
N VAL A 71 1.64 -9.18 32.11
CA VAL A 71 2.91 -8.59 31.66
C VAL A 71 2.68 -7.77 30.39
N ALA A 72 1.91 -8.29 29.43
CA ALA A 72 1.53 -7.54 28.25
C ALA A 72 0.75 -6.27 28.63
N GLU A 73 -0.23 -6.38 29.53
CA GLU A 73 -1.03 -5.26 30.03
C GLU A 73 -0.16 -4.18 30.71
N THR A 74 0.76 -4.58 31.60
CA THR A 74 1.69 -3.63 32.25
C THR A 74 2.51 -2.86 31.24
N ASN A 75 2.93 -3.53 30.16
CA ASN A 75 3.76 -2.93 29.13
C ASN A 75 3.01 -1.95 28.22
N LEU A 76 1.68 -1.85 28.29
CA LEU A 76 0.91 -0.81 27.59
C LEU A 76 1.20 0.61 28.09
N THR A 77 1.79 0.76 29.28
CA THR A 77 2.17 2.08 29.84
C THR A 77 3.69 2.27 29.91
N HIS A 78 4.45 1.38 29.28
CA HIS A 78 5.90 1.38 29.34
C HIS A 78 6.50 2.67 28.71
N SER A 79 7.60 3.18 29.26
CA SER A 79 8.24 4.41 28.75
C SER A 79 8.76 4.27 27.32
N ASN A 80 9.37 3.12 27.01
CA ASN A 80 9.75 2.72 25.66
C ASN A 80 8.52 2.42 24.80
N LEU A 81 8.36 3.16 23.71
CA LEU A 81 7.25 2.99 22.77
C LEU A 81 7.24 1.60 22.10
N HIS A 82 8.40 0.97 21.87
CA HIS A 82 8.46 -0.36 21.26
C HIS A 82 7.81 -1.40 22.16
N MET A 83 8.00 -1.32 23.48
CA MET A 83 7.33 -2.18 24.45
C MET A 83 5.81 -2.00 24.42
N ARG A 84 5.32 -0.76 24.31
CA ARG A 84 3.87 -0.49 24.19
C ARG A 84 3.29 -1.06 22.91
N VAL A 85 3.98 -0.88 21.77
CA VAL A 85 3.56 -1.46 20.50
C VAL A 85 3.60 -2.99 20.54
N GLY A 86 4.66 -3.59 21.10
CA GLY A 86 4.78 -5.03 21.29
C GLY A 86 3.64 -5.59 22.13
N ALA A 87 3.33 -4.95 23.26
CA ALA A 87 2.21 -5.29 24.12
C ALA A 87 0.87 -5.27 23.38
N LEU A 88 0.56 -4.20 22.62
CA LEU A 88 -0.65 -4.10 21.80
C LEU A 88 -0.76 -5.28 20.81
N CYS A 89 0.34 -5.65 20.16
CA CYS A 89 0.35 -6.73 19.17
C CYS A 89 0.19 -8.11 19.81
N VAL A 90 0.89 -8.37 20.92
CA VAL A 90 0.77 -9.63 21.67
C VAL A 90 -0.65 -9.79 22.23
N ILE A 91 -1.25 -8.71 22.76
CA ILE A 91 -2.63 -8.71 23.23
C ILE A 91 -3.60 -9.06 22.10
N GLN A 92 -3.43 -8.50 20.91
CA GLN A 92 -4.29 -8.83 19.77
C GLN A 92 -4.24 -10.31 19.40
N ASP A 93 -3.04 -10.86 19.36
CA ASP A 93 -2.82 -12.20 18.82
C ASP A 93 -3.17 -13.28 19.86
N LYS A 94 -2.73 -13.12 21.11
CA LYS A 94 -2.87 -14.13 22.16
C LYS A 94 -4.09 -13.96 23.05
N TRP A 95 -4.57 -12.74 23.15
CA TRP A 95 -5.49 -12.35 24.21
C TRP A 95 -6.71 -11.58 23.67
N SER A 96 -7.02 -11.70 22.38
CA SER A 96 -8.12 -10.94 21.73
C SER A 96 -9.51 -11.27 22.26
N ASP A 97 -9.67 -12.38 22.97
CA ASP A 97 -10.90 -12.79 23.63
C ASP A 97 -11.10 -12.12 25.00
N GLN A 98 -10.08 -11.45 25.54
CA GLN A 98 -10.19 -10.71 26.80
C GLN A 98 -11.08 -9.47 26.63
N GLY A 99 -12.06 -9.30 27.52
CA GLY A 99 -13.09 -8.25 27.38
C GLY A 99 -12.58 -6.81 27.39
N SER A 100 -11.39 -6.57 27.94
CA SER A 100 -10.74 -5.26 28.11
C SER A 100 -9.86 -4.83 26.93
N VAL A 101 -9.61 -5.69 25.95
CA VAL A 101 -8.69 -5.43 24.82
C VAL A 101 -9.03 -4.15 24.07
N LEU A 102 -10.33 -3.92 23.83
CA LEU A 102 -10.80 -2.74 23.12
C LEU A 102 -10.53 -1.45 23.88
N ASP A 103 -10.63 -1.50 25.21
CA ASP A 103 -10.47 -0.33 26.06
C ASP A 103 -8.98 0.10 26.05
N PHE A 104 -8.06 -0.87 25.97
CA PHE A 104 -6.63 -0.58 25.78
C PHE A 104 -6.33 0.03 24.43
N TYR A 105 -6.92 -0.50 23.36
CA TYR A 105 -6.68 0.06 22.04
C TYR A 105 -7.29 1.44 21.91
N GLU A 106 -8.48 1.69 22.48
CA GLU A 106 -9.06 3.03 22.55
C GLU A 106 -8.10 3.99 23.25
N HIS A 107 -7.67 3.63 24.47
CA HIS A 107 -6.80 4.48 25.25
C HIS A 107 -5.49 4.79 24.50
N ALA A 108 -4.84 3.75 23.96
CA ALA A 108 -3.62 3.91 23.19
C ALA A 108 -3.83 4.71 21.89
N ALA A 109 -4.96 4.56 21.21
CA ALA A 109 -5.27 5.24 19.97
C ALA A 109 -5.45 6.76 20.14
N PHE A 110 -5.96 7.19 21.30
CA PHE A 110 -6.33 8.59 21.51
C PHE A 110 -5.41 9.35 22.48
N GLU A 111 -4.85 8.66 23.47
CA GLU A 111 -4.13 9.28 24.58
C GLU A 111 -2.62 9.01 24.54
N ASP A 112 -2.14 8.03 23.75
CA ASP A 112 -0.71 7.75 23.70
C ASP A 112 0.05 8.95 23.11
N PRO A 113 1.14 9.41 23.76
CA PRO A 113 1.88 10.55 23.26
C PRO A 113 2.56 10.29 21.91
N MET A 114 2.85 9.02 21.57
CA MET A 114 3.58 8.65 20.36
C MET A 114 2.64 8.31 19.20
N PRO A 115 2.73 9.02 18.05
CA PRO A 115 1.96 8.73 16.84
C PRO A 115 1.96 7.27 16.43
N GLN A 116 3.10 6.59 16.56
CA GLN A 116 3.26 5.22 16.12
C GLN A 116 2.45 4.23 16.98
N VAL A 117 2.32 4.50 18.28
CA VAL A 117 1.48 3.69 19.18
C VAL A 117 0.01 3.94 18.83
N ARG A 118 -0.38 5.20 18.64
CA ARG A 118 -1.75 5.57 18.22
C ARG A 118 -2.14 4.90 16.91
N GLY A 119 -1.30 5.01 15.88
CA GLY A 119 -1.51 4.39 14.57
C GLY A 119 -1.60 2.86 14.64
N THR A 120 -0.77 2.22 15.48
CA THR A 120 -0.86 0.78 15.71
C THR A 120 -2.20 0.42 16.33
N ALA A 121 -2.62 1.15 17.36
CA ALA A 121 -3.90 0.93 18.03
C ALA A 121 -5.10 1.15 17.07
N PHE A 122 -5.11 2.21 16.25
CA PHE A 122 -6.14 2.42 15.23
C PHE A 122 -6.24 1.24 14.25
N ARG A 123 -5.11 0.72 13.80
CA ARG A 123 -5.09 -0.44 12.89
C ARG A 123 -5.56 -1.72 13.59
N LEU A 124 -5.23 -1.93 14.86
CA LEU A 124 -5.74 -3.09 15.61
C LEU A 124 -7.26 -3.00 15.79
N LEU A 125 -7.78 -1.80 16.10
CA LEU A 125 -9.21 -1.53 16.16
C LEU A 125 -9.93 -1.84 14.84
N SER A 126 -9.34 -1.48 13.70
CA SER A 126 -9.91 -1.76 12.37
C SER A 126 -9.97 -3.26 12.04
N LYS A 127 -9.19 -4.11 12.71
CA LYS A 127 -9.16 -5.57 12.53
C LYS A 127 -10.15 -6.32 13.46
N THR A 128 -10.83 -5.63 14.38
CA THR A 128 -11.74 -6.29 15.34
C THR A 128 -13.04 -6.79 14.67
N LYS A 129 -13.58 -7.93 15.15
CA LYS A 129 -14.78 -8.58 14.57
C LYS A 129 -16.01 -7.65 14.60
N GLU A 130 -17.02 -7.92 13.75
CA GLU A 130 -18.23 -7.08 13.62
C GLU A 130 -18.97 -6.78 14.93
N ILE A 131 -18.99 -7.73 15.87
CA ILE A 131 -19.61 -7.56 17.20
C ILE A 131 -18.94 -6.40 17.97
N HIS A 132 -17.67 -6.13 17.70
CA HIS A 132 -16.90 -5.06 18.31
C HIS A 132 -16.97 -3.74 17.54
N LYS A 133 -17.38 -3.73 16.25
CA LYS A 133 -17.56 -2.51 15.47
C LYS A 133 -18.61 -1.59 16.07
N SER A 134 -19.72 -2.12 16.60
CA SER A 134 -20.76 -1.33 17.25
C SER A 134 -20.27 -0.73 18.57
N LYS A 135 -19.55 -1.50 19.40
CA LYS A 135 -18.89 -0.99 20.61
C LYS A 135 -17.89 0.11 20.25
N PHE A 136 -17.14 -0.05 19.16
CA PHE A 136 -16.17 0.93 18.72
C PHE A 136 -16.81 2.21 18.15
N ILE A 137 -17.93 2.11 17.43
CA ILE A 137 -18.71 3.28 17.02
C ILE A 137 -19.15 4.07 18.26
N ASN A 138 -19.63 3.40 19.31
CA ASN A 138 -20.04 4.08 20.56
C ASN A 138 -18.84 4.75 21.25
N VAL A 139 -17.67 4.11 21.23
CA VAL A 139 -16.42 4.67 21.75
C VAL A 139 -16.02 5.95 21.02
N ILE A 140 -16.02 5.93 19.67
CA ILE A 140 -15.72 7.12 18.86
C ILE A 140 -16.79 8.18 19.08
N GLU A 141 -18.06 7.78 19.19
CA GLU A 141 -19.18 8.67 19.50
C GLU A 141 -18.94 9.41 20.82
N ASP A 142 -18.57 8.68 21.87
CA ASP A 142 -18.29 9.23 23.20
C ASP A 142 -17.01 10.07 23.22
N MET A 143 -16.00 9.70 22.45
CA MET A 143 -14.82 10.53 22.25
C MET A 143 -15.17 11.83 21.53
N LEU A 144 -15.96 11.78 20.44
CA LEU A 144 -16.39 12.97 19.70
C LEU A 144 -17.20 13.90 20.60
N LYS A 145 -18.09 13.35 21.44
CA LYS A 145 -18.83 14.12 22.46
C LYS A 145 -17.89 14.77 23.47
N ARG A 146 -16.93 14.01 24.03
CA ARG A 146 -15.98 14.50 25.05
C ARG A 146 -15.06 15.61 24.51
N ARG A 147 -14.53 15.43 23.30
CA ARG A 147 -13.46 16.27 22.75
C ARG A 147 -13.97 17.50 22.00
N PHE A 148 -15.16 17.42 21.42
CA PHE A 148 -15.74 18.51 20.61
C PHE A 148 -17.03 19.07 21.22
N SER A 149 -17.44 18.62 22.40
CA SER A 149 -18.65 19.08 23.09
C SER A 149 -19.92 18.99 22.23
N ILE A 150 -19.99 18.00 21.32
CA ILE A 150 -21.13 17.84 20.41
C ILE A 150 -22.27 17.18 21.19
N SER A 151 -23.35 17.93 21.44
CA SER A 151 -24.49 17.47 22.25
C SER A 151 -25.59 16.76 21.46
N GLU A 152 -25.65 16.93 20.13
CA GLU A 152 -26.69 16.30 19.31
C GLU A 152 -26.38 14.83 19.03
N VAL A 153 -27.10 13.91 19.67
CA VAL A 153 -26.85 12.45 19.66
C VAL A 153 -26.68 11.83 18.25
N MET A 154 -27.37 12.32 17.23
CA MET A 154 -27.34 11.70 15.89
C MET A 154 -26.05 12.02 15.12
N ILE A 155 -25.46 13.20 15.32
CA ILE A 155 -24.29 13.66 14.57
C ILE A 155 -23.03 12.86 14.93
N PRO A 156 -22.64 12.68 16.22
CA PRO A 156 -21.48 11.89 16.63
C PRO A 156 -21.54 10.45 16.14
N LYS A 157 -22.72 9.81 16.15
CA LYS A 157 -22.85 8.42 15.71
C LYS A 157 -22.65 8.27 14.20
N MET A 158 -23.19 9.19 13.41
CA MET A 158 -22.97 9.23 11.97
C MET A 158 -21.51 9.50 11.63
N LEU A 159 -20.89 10.48 12.30
CA LEU A 159 -19.47 10.79 12.13
C LEU A 159 -18.57 9.62 12.56
N ALA A 160 -18.87 8.95 13.66
CA ALA A 160 -18.15 7.76 14.11
C ALA A 160 -18.17 6.64 13.05
N LYS A 161 -19.34 6.40 12.44
CA LYS A 161 -19.47 5.41 11.35
C LYS A 161 -18.65 5.79 10.12
N LEU A 162 -18.78 7.02 9.64
CA LEU A 162 -18.05 7.51 8.46
C LEU A 162 -16.53 7.50 8.68
N TRP A 163 -16.09 7.85 9.89
CA TRP A 163 -14.69 7.83 10.26
C TRP A 163 -14.16 6.40 10.27
N MET A 164 -14.94 5.44 10.77
CA MET A 164 -14.61 4.02 10.74
C MET A 164 -14.44 3.43 9.35
N GLU A 165 -15.38 3.73 8.46
CA GLU A 165 -15.30 3.32 7.06
C GLU A 165 -14.04 3.92 6.41
N SER A 166 -13.76 5.20 6.67
CA SER A 166 -12.58 5.87 6.15
C SER A 166 -11.27 5.30 6.72
N LEU A 167 -11.22 4.92 8.01
CA LEU A 167 -10.06 4.24 8.59
C LEU A 167 -9.82 2.88 7.97
N PHE A 168 -10.87 2.12 7.72
CA PHE A 168 -10.78 0.82 7.05
C PHE A 168 -10.22 0.99 5.63
N ASP A 169 -10.71 1.98 4.88
CA ASP A 169 -10.20 2.30 3.55
C ASP A 169 -8.74 2.74 3.58
N ILE A 170 -8.34 3.60 4.52
CA ILE A 170 -6.93 4.01 4.73
C ILE A 170 -6.06 2.79 5.03
N CYS A 171 -6.48 1.93 5.96
CA CYS A 171 -5.71 0.73 6.32
C CYS A 171 -5.57 -0.22 5.12
N ASN A 172 -6.62 -0.38 4.32
CA ASN A 172 -6.58 -1.23 3.12
C ASN A 172 -5.72 -0.63 2.01
N ASP A 173 -5.85 0.67 1.74
CA ASP A 173 -5.03 1.38 0.75
C ASP A 173 -3.54 1.28 1.12
N LEU A 174 -3.21 1.50 2.39
CA LEU A 174 -1.83 1.40 2.86
C LEU A 174 -1.32 -0.05 2.84
N LYS A 175 -2.14 -1.04 3.23
CA LYS A 175 -1.80 -2.47 3.10
C LYS A 175 -1.56 -2.83 1.64
N TYR A 176 -2.40 -2.36 0.72
CA TYR A 176 -2.28 -2.61 -0.71
C TYR A 176 -1.04 -1.95 -1.32
N LYS A 177 -0.81 -0.66 -1.02
CA LYS A 177 0.40 0.07 -1.42
C LYS A 177 1.65 -0.68 -1.00
N ARG A 178 1.68 -1.18 0.23
CA ARG A 178 2.88 -1.86 0.69
C ARG A 178 3.02 -3.30 0.23
N TYR A 179 1.92 -4.04 0.08
CA TYR A 179 1.96 -5.32 -0.64
C TYR A 179 2.59 -5.14 -2.02
N LYS A 180 2.21 -4.06 -2.72
CA LYS A 180 2.76 -3.71 -4.03
C LYS A 180 4.25 -3.35 -3.97
N GLU A 181 4.69 -2.58 -2.98
CA GLU A 181 6.11 -2.26 -2.75
C GLU A 181 6.95 -3.49 -2.39
N ASN A 182 6.48 -4.34 -1.47
CA ASN A 182 7.17 -5.57 -1.10
C ASN A 182 7.29 -6.53 -2.30
N PHE A 183 6.20 -6.70 -3.06
CA PHE A 183 6.22 -7.50 -4.28
C PHE A 183 7.23 -6.94 -5.29
N LYS A 184 7.28 -5.61 -5.44
CA LYS A 184 8.25 -4.94 -6.30
C LYS A 184 9.69 -5.17 -5.83
N ASN A 185 9.98 -5.02 -4.54
CA ASN A 185 11.33 -5.21 -4.00
C ASN A 185 11.80 -6.65 -4.18
N ARG A 186 10.97 -7.65 -3.86
CA ARG A 186 11.29 -9.06 -4.12
C ARG A 186 11.49 -9.35 -5.61
N LYS A 187 10.71 -8.70 -6.47
CA LYS A 187 10.88 -8.82 -7.92
C LYS A 187 12.20 -8.20 -8.37
N LEU A 188 12.62 -7.07 -7.80
CA LEU A 188 13.91 -6.45 -8.08
C LEU A 188 15.08 -7.31 -7.59
N GLU A 189 14.99 -7.87 -6.38
CA GLU A 189 15.95 -8.85 -5.84
C GLU A 189 16.09 -10.05 -6.80
N PHE A 190 14.97 -10.60 -7.26
CA PHE A 190 14.99 -11.72 -8.20
C PHE A 190 15.59 -11.36 -9.58
N LEU A 191 15.32 -10.16 -10.08
CA LEU A 191 15.76 -9.74 -11.42
C LEU A 191 17.21 -9.27 -11.47
N ALA A 192 17.64 -8.52 -10.46
CA ALA A 192 18.96 -7.90 -10.44
C ALA A 192 19.99 -8.71 -9.64
N ASP A 193 19.56 -9.54 -8.69
CA ASP A 193 20.42 -10.37 -7.85
C ASP A 193 21.64 -9.57 -7.32
N GLU A 194 22.86 -10.00 -7.63
CA GLU A 194 24.10 -9.33 -7.21
C GLU A 194 24.28 -7.90 -7.76
N TYR A 195 23.56 -7.51 -8.82
CA TYR A 195 23.61 -6.17 -9.41
C TYR A 195 22.67 -5.17 -8.74
N LEU A 196 21.77 -5.61 -7.84
CA LEU A 196 20.75 -4.73 -7.27
C LEU A 196 21.37 -3.57 -6.48
N ASP A 197 22.39 -3.84 -5.67
CA ASP A 197 23.06 -2.83 -4.84
C ASP A 197 23.71 -1.74 -5.70
N GLU A 198 24.38 -2.13 -6.79
CA GLU A 198 25.00 -1.16 -7.71
C GLU A 198 23.94 -0.31 -8.42
N MET A 199 22.90 -0.94 -8.96
CA MET A 199 21.85 -0.25 -9.71
C MET A 199 21.02 0.69 -8.82
N THR A 200 20.85 0.37 -7.54
CA THR A 200 20.14 1.23 -6.56
C THR A 200 21.00 2.36 -6.02
N GLN A 201 22.33 2.23 -6.05
CA GLN A 201 23.26 3.29 -5.64
C GLN A 201 23.63 4.24 -6.80
N SER A 202 23.53 3.79 -8.05
CA SER A 202 23.90 4.55 -9.23
C SER A 202 22.83 4.53 -10.31
N ARG A 203 22.27 5.72 -10.61
CA ARG A 203 21.38 5.91 -11.77
C ARG A 203 22.07 5.51 -13.08
N GLN A 204 23.38 5.79 -13.19
CA GLN A 204 24.14 5.43 -14.38
C GLN A 204 24.23 3.90 -14.53
N ALA A 205 24.47 3.16 -13.46
CA ALA A 205 24.46 1.70 -13.51
C ALA A 205 23.10 1.15 -13.97
N SER A 206 22.00 1.74 -13.50
CA SER A 206 20.66 1.39 -14.02
C SER A 206 20.51 1.69 -15.52
N LEU A 207 21.02 2.82 -16.02
CA LEU A 207 20.99 3.15 -17.45
C LEU A 207 21.85 2.20 -18.29
N ASP A 208 23.04 1.84 -17.80
CA ASP A 208 23.93 0.92 -18.52
C ASP A 208 23.26 -0.45 -18.70
N GLN A 209 22.51 -0.90 -17.69
CA GLN A 209 21.74 -2.14 -17.76
C GLN A 209 20.48 -2.03 -18.63
N LEU A 210 19.94 -0.83 -18.89
CA LEU A 210 18.75 -0.64 -19.73
C LEU A 210 18.95 -1.17 -21.15
N HIS A 211 20.18 -1.09 -21.66
CA HIS A 211 20.57 -1.58 -22.99
C HIS A 211 21.50 -2.80 -22.92
N GLY A 212 21.63 -3.42 -21.74
CA GLY A 212 22.43 -4.61 -21.54
C GLY A 212 21.85 -5.85 -22.22
N ASN A 213 22.65 -6.92 -22.30
CA ASN A 213 22.21 -8.16 -22.96
C ASN A 213 21.23 -8.99 -22.12
N ASP A 214 21.29 -8.88 -20.79
CA ASP A 214 20.45 -9.66 -19.88
C ASP A 214 19.04 -9.06 -19.77
N PRO A 215 17.97 -9.79 -20.17
CA PRO A 215 16.60 -9.30 -20.05
C PRO A 215 16.15 -9.11 -18.59
N ASN A 216 16.72 -9.82 -17.61
CA ASN A 216 16.41 -9.60 -16.20
C ASN A 216 16.91 -8.22 -15.75
N LEU A 217 18.15 -7.88 -16.11
CA LEU A 217 18.76 -6.59 -15.77
C LEU A 217 18.07 -5.43 -16.50
N ARG A 218 17.68 -5.60 -17.78
CA ARG A 218 16.86 -4.60 -18.49
C ARG A 218 15.53 -4.35 -17.79
N ARG A 219 14.85 -5.40 -17.32
CA ARG A 219 13.58 -5.30 -16.57
C ARG A 219 13.78 -4.56 -15.24
N ALA A 220 14.82 -4.91 -14.48
CA ALA A 220 15.17 -4.22 -13.24
C ALA A 220 15.51 -2.74 -13.48
N ALA A 221 16.27 -2.45 -14.53
CA ALA A 221 16.64 -1.09 -14.95
C ALA A 221 15.40 -0.24 -15.23
N ILE A 222 14.44 -0.72 -16.03
CA ILE A 222 13.20 0.01 -16.30
C ILE A 222 12.43 0.27 -15.00
N MET A 223 12.34 -0.71 -14.10
CA MET A 223 11.65 -0.56 -12.82
C MET A 223 12.33 0.46 -11.90
N LEU A 224 13.67 0.47 -11.83
CA LEU A 224 14.42 1.42 -11.00
C LEU A 224 14.39 2.83 -11.61
N LEU A 225 14.60 2.97 -12.91
CA LEU A 225 14.59 4.29 -13.58
C LEU A 225 13.22 4.95 -13.53
N SER A 226 12.14 4.19 -13.67
CA SER A 226 10.77 4.71 -13.67
C SER A 226 10.27 5.13 -12.27
N GLU A 227 10.72 4.45 -11.22
CA GLU A 227 10.13 4.62 -9.87
C GLU A 227 11.11 5.13 -8.80
N TYR A 228 12.42 4.90 -8.95
CA TYR A 228 13.43 5.28 -7.95
C TYR A 228 14.23 6.52 -8.37
N TRP A 229 14.60 6.63 -9.65
CA TRP A 229 15.55 7.64 -10.12
C TRP A 229 14.97 8.93 -10.71
N ASN A 230 13.67 9.21 -10.48
CA ASN A 230 12.93 10.29 -11.15
C ASN A 230 13.10 10.23 -12.69
N PRO A 231 12.18 9.59 -13.41
CA PRO A 231 12.36 9.35 -14.83
C PRO A 231 12.44 10.66 -15.64
N THR A 232 13.33 10.68 -16.64
CA THR A 232 13.50 11.79 -17.57
C THR A 232 12.70 11.54 -18.85
N GLU A 233 12.48 12.58 -19.66
CA GLU A 233 11.80 12.40 -20.96
C GLU A 233 12.60 11.47 -21.88
N GLU A 234 13.94 11.57 -21.87
CA GLU A 234 14.85 10.67 -22.58
C GLU A 234 14.61 9.19 -22.23
N PHE A 235 14.45 8.86 -20.94
CA PHE A 235 14.14 7.50 -20.52
C PHE A 235 12.78 7.01 -21.04
N PHE A 236 11.79 7.91 -21.19
CA PHE A 236 10.51 7.53 -21.81
C PHE A 236 10.64 7.31 -23.32
N GLU A 237 11.52 8.04 -24.01
CA GLU A 237 11.89 7.76 -25.40
C GLU A 237 12.55 6.38 -25.54
N ASP A 238 13.41 6.00 -24.61
CA ASP A 238 13.95 4.63 -24.54
C ASP A 238 12.83 3.62 -24.31
N CYS A 239 11.90 3.88 -23.40
CA CYS A 239 10.77 2.98 -23.16
C CYS A 239 9.87 2.82 -24.39
N HIS A 240 9.66 3.87 -25.19
CA HIS A 240 8.95 3.78 -26.48
C HIS A 240 9.66 2.82 -27.43
N THR A 241 10.99 2.96 -27.56
CA THR A 241 11.82 2.11 -28.41
C THR A 241 11.82 0.67 -27.92
N ILE A 242 12.06 0.46 -26.63
CA ILE A 242 12.07 -0.85 -25.97
C ILE A 242 10.73 -1.55 -26.16
N ALA A 243 9.60 -0.89 -25.87
CA ALA A 243 8.27 -1.48 -25.98
C ALA A 243 7.97 -2.03 -27.39
N LEU A 244 8.53 -1.42 -28.44
CA LEU A 244 8.33 -1.82 -29.82
C LEU A 244 9.34 -2.87 -30.29
N THR A 245 10.61 -2.78 -29.84
CA THR A 245 11.73 -3.45 -30.52
C THR A 245 12.55 -4.40 -29.66
N ASP A 246 12.38 -4.43 -28.33
CA ASP A 246 13.16 -5.35 -27.49
C ASP A 246 12.84 -6.81 -27.84
N ILE A 247 13.88 -7.64 -27.89
CA ILE A 247 13.76 -9.06 -28.23
C ILE A 247 12.96 -9.83 -27.19
N ASP A 248 13.00 -9.41 -25.93
CA ASP A 248 12.33 -10.07 -24.82
C ASP A 248 10.93 -9.48 -24.61
N SER A 249 9.90 -10.33 -24.68
CA SER A 249 8.51 -9.90 -24.52
C SER A 249 8.19 -9.35 -23.12
N GLU A 250 8.85 -9.84 -22.08
CA GLU A 250 8.62 -9.36 -20.72
C GLU A 250 9.25 -7.98 -20.50
N VAL A 251 10.43 -7.72 -21.08
CA VAL A 251 11.02 -6.36 -21.12
C VAL A 251 10.05 -5.39 -21.78
N ARG A 252 9.46 -5.77 -22.92
CA ARG A 252 8.44 -4.95 -23.61
C ARG A 252 7.20 -4.69 -22.77
N CYS A 253 6.67 -5.72 -22.09
CA CYS A 253 5.53 -5.58 -21.18
C CYS A 253 5.82 -4.58 -20.05
N ILE A 254 7.02 -4.62 -19.47
CA ILE A 254 7.41 -3.66 -18.41
C ILE A 254 7.55 -2.24 -18.98
N ALA A 255 8.12 -2.07 -20.17
CA ALA A 255 8.19 -0.78 -20.84
C ALA A 255 6.79 -0.20 -21.14
N VAL A 256 5.85 -1.02 -21.62
CA VAL A 256 4.43 -0.63 -21.78
C VAL A 256 3.81 -0.19 -20.46
N GLY A 257 4.07 -0.92 -19.37
CA GLY A 257 3.64 -0.53 -18.02
C GLY A 257 4.19 0.84 -17.59
N CYS A 258 5.47 1.10 -17.87
CA CYS A 258 6.14 2.37 -17.61
C CYS A 258 5.49 3.53 -18.38
N LEU A 259 5.28 3.36 -19.69
CA LEU A 259 4.66 4.37 -20.55
C LEU A 259 3.23 4.72 -20.11
N ASN A 260 2.44 3.72 -19.69
CA ASN A 260 1.10 3.96 -19.15
C ASN A 260 1.14 4.82 -17.86
N ASN A 261 2.11 4.57 -16.97
CA ASN A 261 2.26 5.39 -15.76
C ASN A 261 2.71 6.82 -16.10
N HIS A 262 3.55 6.99 -17.12
CA HIS A 262 3.92 8.30 -17.64
C HIS A 262 2.71 9.06 -18.18
N PHE A 263 1.90 8.42 -19.03
CA PHE A 263 0.69 9.03 -19.58
C PHE A 263 -0.23 9.54 -18.48
N LYS A 264 -0.46 8.78 -17.41
CA LYS A 264 -1.33 9.23 -16.31
C LYS A 264 -0.89 10.57 -15.72
N LYS A 265 0.41 10.89 -15.77
CA LYS A 265 1.00 12.13 -15.28
C LYS A 265 1.02 13.24 -16.34
N THR A 266 1.38 12.93 -17.57
CA THR A 266 1.66 13.93 -18.63
C THR A 266 0.57 14.08 -19.68
N LYS A 267 -0.30 13.08 -19.79
CA LYS A 267 -1.30 12.91 -20.87
C LYS A 267 -0.66 12.94 -22.27
N ASN A 268 0.60 12.51 -22.39
CA ASN A 268 1.34 12.46 -23.66
C ASN A 268 0.73 11.45 -24.63
N LYS A 269 0.05 11.95 -25.68
CA LYS A 269 -0.66 11.13 -26.67
C LYS A 269 0.23 10.14 -27.43
N ARG A 270 1.56 10.35 -27.47
CA ARG A 270 2.49 9.40 -28.10
C ARG A 270 2.42 8.01 -27.47
N VAL A 271 2.12 7.93 -26.17
CA VAL A 271 1.90 6.64 -25.49
C VAL A 271 0.76 5.86 -26.16
N LEU A 272 -0.36 6.51 -26.48
CA LEU A 272 -1.48 5.86 -27.17
C LEU A 272 -1.08 5.35 -28.55
N GLN A 273 -0.26 6.11 -29.29
CA GLN A 273 0.23 5.70 -30.60
C GLN A 273 1.10 4.45 -30.50
N THR A 274 2.03 4.39 -29.55
CA THR A 274 2.85 3.21 -29.32
C THR A 274 2.03 1.98 -28.91
N LEU A 275 1.05 2.16 -28.02
CA LEU A 275 0.16 1.05 -27.63
C LEU A 275 -0.67 0.56 -28.83
N ALA A 276 -1.22 1.46 -29.63
CA ALA A 276 -1.99 1.11 -30.83
C ALA A 276 -1.15 0.36 -31.86
N GLN A 277 0.10 0.79 -32.08
CA GLN A 277 1.06 0.09 -32.94
C GLN A 277 1.27 -1.35 -32.48
N ILE A 278 1.54 -1.57 -31.19
CA ILE A 278 1.71 -2.93 -30.63
C ILE A 278 0.45 -3.77 -30.83
N VAL A 279 -0.74 -3.23 -30.53
CA VAL A 279 -2.01 -3.94 -30.68
C VAL A 279 -2.25 -4.35 -32.15
N SER A 280 -1.93 -3.46 -33.09
CA SER A 280 -2.14 -3.69 -34.53
C SER A 280 -1.13 -4.66 -35.18
N ASP A 281 0.05 -4.81 -34.60
CA ASP A 281 1.10 -5.67 -35.16
C ASP A 281 0.86 -7.14 -34.82
N VAL A 282 0.44 -7.91 -35.84
CA VAL A 282 0.14 -9.34 -35.73
C VAL A 282 1.37 -10.23 -35.46
N SER A 283 2.58 -9.70 -35.64
CA SER A 283 3.82 -10.42 -35.28
C SER A 283 4.10 -10.38 -33.77
N GLN A 284 3.41 -9.50 -33.04
CA GLN A 284 3.60 -9.35 -31.61
C GLN A 284 2.96 -10.51 -30.83
N PRO A 285 3.58 -10.94 -29.71
CA PRO A 285 2.97 -11.91 -28.80
C PRO A 285 1.60 -11.47 -28.30
N ASN A 286 0.63 -12.39 -28.25
CA ASN A 286 -0.74 -12.08 -27.82
C ASN A 286 -0.83 -11.46 -26.42
N ASN A 287 0.04 -11.87 -25.48
CA ASN A 287 0.09 -11.28 -24.14
C ASN A 287 0.48 -9.78 -24.19
N LEU A 288 1.45 -9.41 -25.04
CA LEU A 288 1.88 -8.03 -25.18
C LEU A 288 0.81 -7.17 -25.88
N ARG A 289 0.14 -7.73 -26.89
CA ARG A 289 -0.99 -7.08 -27.58
C ARG A 289 -2.17 -6.87 -26.63
N ASP A 290 -2.53 -7.90 -25.86
CA ASP A 290 -3.58 -7.85 -24.83
C ASP A 290 -3.27 -6.77 -23.78
N ILE A 291 -2.10 -6.82 -23.16
CA ILE A 291 -1.68 -5.82 -22.15
C ILE A 291 -1.77 -4.41 -22.75
N SER A 292 -1.28 -4.22 -23.97
CA SER A 292 -1.29 -2.90 -24.63
C SER A 292 -2.71 -2.39 -24.87
N TYR A 293 -3.62 -3.27 -25.32
CA TYR A 293 -5.03 -2.94 -25.53
C TYR A 293 -5.72 -2.55 -24.22
N GLN A 294 -5.50 -3.32 -23.14
CA GLN A 294 -5.98 -2.95 -21.80
C GLN A 294 -5.45 -1.58 -21.35
N LYS A 295 -4.16 -1.28 -21.60
CA LYS A 295 -3.57 0.02 -21.25
C LYS A 295 -4.21 1.16 -22.02
N MET A 296 -4.59 0.99 -23.29
CA MET A 296 -5.28 2.04 -24.05
C MET A 296 -6.58 2.50 -23.38
N PHE A 297 -7.34 1.58 -22.77
CA PHE A 297 -8.53 1.95 -22.00
C PHE A 297 -8.20 2.64 -20.67
N GLN A 298 -7.19 2.16 -19.94
CA GLN A 298 -6.74 2.78 -18.68
C GLN A 298 -6.27 4.23 -18.90
N VAL A 299 -5.62 4.47 -20.03
CA VAL A 299 -5.11 5.77 -20.46
C VAL A 299 -6.25 6.73 -20.82
N ASN A 300 -7.37 6.24 -21.35
CA ASN A 300 -8.55 7.04 -21.64
C ASN A 300 -9.51 7.18 -20.46
N ASP A 301 -9.06 6.87 -19.23
CA ASP A 301 -9.84 6.98 -17.99
C ASP A 301 -11.19 6.20 -18.02
N MET A 302 -11.29 5.16 -18.86
CA MET A 302 -12.48 4.32 -18.95
C MET A 302 -12.55 3.34 -17.78
N PRO A 303 -13.66 3.29 -17.01
CA PRO A 303 -13.87 2.30 -15.96
C PRO A 303 -13.78 0.88 -16.53
N VAL A 304 -13.14 -0.04 -15.79
CA VAL A 304 -12.96 -1.45 -16.20
C VAL A 304 -14.28 -2.13 -16.57
N LEU A 305 -15.37 -1.74 -15.89
CA LEU A 305 -16.73 -2.25 -16.14
C LEU A 305 -17.31 -1.82 -17.49
N GLU A 306 -16.74 -0.79 -18.12
CA GLU A 306 -17.17 -0.23 -19.40
C GLU A 306 -16.29 -0.69 -20.56
N TRP A 307 -15.26 -1.52 -20.31
CA TRP A 307 -14.42 -2.06 -21.36
C TRP A 307 -15.22 -3.08 -22.21
N PRO A 308 -15.07 -3.09 -23.54
CA PRO A 308 -15.70 -4.10 -24.39
C PRO A 308 -15.27 -5.52 -23.97
N VAL A 309 -16.24 -6.44 -23.84
CA VAL A 309 -16.05 -7.89 -23.59
C VAL A 309 -15.38 -8.26 -22.24
N THR A 310 -15.36 -7.38 -21.23
CA THR A 310 -14.77 -7.70 -19.90
C THR A 310 -15.66 -8.41 -18.89
N ARG A 311 -16.86 -8.91 -19.25
CA ARG A 311 -17.59 -9.78 -18.31
C ARG A 311 -16.84 -11.10 -18.03
N HIS A 312 -15.95 -11.55 -18.92
CA HIS A 312 -15.25 -12.84 -18.78
C HIS A 312 -13.75 -12.89 -19.11
N ALA A 313 -13.17 -11.89 -19.80
CA ALA A 313 -11.75 -11.92 -20.17
C ALA A 313 -10.87 -11.13 -19.18
N MET A 314 -10.35 -11.79 -18.15
CA MET A 314 -9.23 -11.27 -17.35
C MET A 314 -7.92 -11.32 -18.18
N GLY A 315 -7.81 -10.48 -19.22
CA GLY A 315 -6.63 -10.44 -20.09
C GLY A 315 -6.43 -11.68 -20.96
N ASN A 316 -7.48 -12.07 -21.68
CA ASN A 316 -7.43 -13.17 -22.66
C ASN A 316 -8.29 -12.82 -23.88
N TYR A 317 -8.06 -11.67 -24.50
CA TYR A 317 -8.74 -11.32 -25.75
C TYR A 317 -8.32 -12.26 -26.87
N HIS A 318 -9.29 -12.74 -27.65
CA HIS A 318 -9.06 -13.47 -28.88
C HIS A 318 -8.78 -12.46 -29.98
N PHE A 319 -7.50 -12.31 -30.35
CA PHE A 319 -7.14 -11.51 -31.50
C PHE A 319 -7.43 -12.29 -32.79
N PRO A 320 -8.09 -11.67 -33.80
CA PRO A 320 -8.51 -10.26 -33.88
C PRO A 320 -9.96 -9.99 -33.43
N ASP A 321 -10.73 -11.02 -33.09
CA ASP A 321 -12.20 -10.96 -32.99
C ASP A 321 -12.73 -10.12 -31.81
N ASP A 322 -12.02 -10.09 -30.69
CA ASP A 322 -12.46 -9.38 -29.47
C ASP A 322 -12.02 -7.89 -29.44
N ILE A 323 -11.37 -7.40 -30.50
CA ILE A 323 -10.73 -6.08 -30.52
C ILE A 323 -11.62 -5.04 -31.20
N ASP A 324 -11.85 -3.92 -30.54
CA ASP A 324 -12.43 -2.73 -31.15
C ASP A 324 -11.37 -2.03 -32.01
N TRP A 325 -11.26 -2.49 -33.24
CA TRP A 325 -10.33 -1.93 -34.22
C TRP A 325 -10.62 -0.46 -34.54
N SER A 326 -11.86 0.01 -34.38
CA SER A 326 -12.18 1.43 -34.58
C SER A 326 -11.54 2.29 -33.49
N PHE A 327 -11.56 1.83 -32.24
CA PHE A 327 -10.86 2.46 -31.13
C PHE A 327 -9.35 2.44 -31.34
N VAL A 328 -8.76 1.30 -31.72
CA VAL A 328 -7.31 1.18 -31.98
C VAL A 328 -6.86 2.11 -33.11
N ASN A 329 -7.59 2.14 -34.22
CA ASN A 329 -7.24 2.93 -35.40
C ASN A 329 -7.33 4.45 -35.18
N ASN A 330 -8.01 4.94 -34.14
CA ASN A 330 -8.04 6.37 -33.82
C ASN A 330 -6.69 6.90 -33.31
N PHE A 331 -5.74 6.00 -33.01
CA PHE A 331 -4.42 6.34 -32.47
C PHE A 331 -3.26 5.84 -33.34
N LEU A 332 -3.54 5.21 -34.49
CA LEU A 332 -2.55 4.95 -35.55
C LEU A 332 -2.45 6.18 -36.45
#